data_AF-A0A973ITY4-F1
#
_entry.id   AF-A0A973ITY4-F1
#
_cell.length_a   1.000
_cell.length_b   1.000
_cell.length_c   1.000
_cell.angle_alpha   90.00
_cell.angle_beta   90.00
_cell.angle_gamma   90.00
#
_symmetry.space_group_name_H-M   'P 1'
#
loop_
_entity.id
_entity.type
_entity.pdbx_description
1 polymer ?
#
loop_
_entity_poly.entity_id
_entity_poly.type
_entity_poly.pdbx_seq_one_letter_code
_entity_poly.pdbx_strand_id
1 'polypeptide(L)'
;MEENHSKKAKTEGSASFLKELLSGSMVSDKIVLKNIWFILLLTFLGAIYIANRFHAERVTRITTRLSREVKDLRAESLSVSAELMSLSRQSEIARLAGERGLGLEELRVPPYRIVVDK
;
A
#
# COMPACT_ATOMS: atom_id res chain seq x y z
N MET A 1 -11.20 61.94 12.44
CA MET A 1 -10.26 61.70 13.55
C MET A 1 -11.13 61.13 14.66
N GLU A 2 -11.11 59.86 15.05
CA GLU A 2 -10.18 58.71 14.96
C GLU A 2 -11.06 57.43 14.94
N GLU A 3 -10.84 56.51 14.00
CA GLU A 3 -10.19 55.20 14.21
C GLU A 3 -10.77 54.26 15.30
N ASN A 4 -11.62 53.33 14.86
CA ASN A 4 -11.47 51.85 14.82
C ASN A 4 -10.85 51.04 15.99
N HIS A 5 -11.35 49.80 16.10
CA HIS A 5 -10.92 48.65 16.93
C HIS A 5 -11.42 48.64 18.39
N SER A 6 -12.03 47.59 18.94
CA SER A 6 -11.75 46.17 18.75
C SER A 6 -12.95 45.32 19.20
N LYS A 7 -13.48 44.50 18.30
CA LYS A 7 -14.30 43.33 18.62
C LYS A 7 -13.40 42.24 19.22
N LYS A 8 -13.39 42.02 20.53
CA LYS A 8 -12.90 40.77 21.13
C LYS A 8 -13.60 40.48 22.45
N ALA A 9 -14.67 39.72 22.39
CA ALA A 9 -15.18 38.98 23.55
C ALA A 9 -15.98 37.79 23.00
N LYS A 10 -15.42 36.58 23.14
CA LYS A 10 -16.13 35.26 23.11
C LYS A 10 -15.23 34.02 23.01
N THR A 11 -13.90 34.14 23.10
CA THR A 11 -12.99 32.96 23.08
C THR A 11 -12.16 32.81 24.36
N GLU A 12 -12.45 33.58 25.41
CA GLU A 12 -11.67 33.54 26.66
C GLU A 12 -12.07 32.38 27.57
N GLY A 13 -13.36 31.99 27.61
CA GLY A 13 -13.83 30.93 28.51
C GLY A 13 -13.24 29.55 28.21
N SER A 14 -13.17 29.14 26.94
CA SER A 14 -12.58 27.84 26.57
C SER A 14 -11.06 27.82 26.69
N ALA A 15 -10.39 28.93 26.38
CA ALA A 15 -8.94 29.01 26.49
C ALA A 15 -8.48 29.11 27.95
N SER A 16 -9.20 29.85 28.80
CA SER A 16 -8.96 29.93 30.25
C SER A 16 -9.19 28.57 30.91
N PHE A 17 -10.28 27.88 30.55
CA PHE A 17 -10.58 26.54 31.03
C PHE A 17 -9.49 25.51 30.64
N LEU A 18 -8.98 25.57 29.40
CA LEU A 18 -7.86 24.72 28.99
C LEU A 18 -6.57 25.07 29.74
N LYS A 19 -6.32 26.36 30.02
CA LYS A 19 -5.16 26.83 30.80
C LYS A 19 -5.23 26.38 32.26
N GLU A 20 -6.42 26.46 32.86
CA GLU A 20 -6.70 26.07 34.24
C GLU A 20 -6.66 24.54 34.43
N LEU A 21 -7.08 23.78 33.41
CA LEU A 21 -6.88 22.33 33.36
C LEU A 21 -5.40 21.95 33.19
N LEU A 22 -4.66 22.65 32.32
CA LEU A 22 -3.22 22.43 32.11
C LEU A 22 -2.38 22.85 33.33
N SER A 23 -2.82 23.86 34.09
CA SER A 23 -2.16 24.27 35.34
C SER A 23 -2.43 23.32 36.51
N GLY A 24 -3.25 22.27 36.32
CA GLY A 24 -3.48 21.21 37.30
C GLY A 24 -4.36 21.59 38.50
N SER A 25 -4.66 22.87 38.69
CA SER A 25 -5.43 23.39 39.84
C SER A 25 -6.88 22.89 39.88
N MET A 26 -7.53 22.72 38.73
CA MET A 26 -8.89 22.14 38.66
C MET A 26 -8.88 20.60 38.75
N VAL A 27 -7.76 19.99 38.37
CA VAL A 27 -7.60 18.55 38.18
C VAL A 27 -7.24 17.88 39.51
N SER A 28 -6.35 18.48 40.30
CA SER A 28 -5.72 17.89 41.49
C SER A 28 -6.68 17.50 42.62
N ASP A 29 -7.63 18.34 43.02
CA ASP A 29 -8.12 18.23 44.41
C ASP A 29 -9.48 17.52 44.59
N LYS A 30 -10.33 17.45 43.55
CA LYS A 30 -11.69 16.87 43.70
C LYS A 30 -12.18 16.00 42.53
N ILE A 31 -11.72 16.26 41.31
CA ILE A 31 -12.25 15.60 40.11
C ILE A 31 -11.46 14.33 39.76
N VAL A 32 -10.13 14.37 39.88
CA VAL A 32 -9.28 13.20 39.55
C VAL A 32 -9.45 12.08 40.55
N LEU A 33 -9.39 12.36 41.85
CA LEU A 33 -9.50 11.33 42.89
C LEU A 33 -10.87 10.61 42.83
N LYS A 34 -11.94 11.34 42.51
CA LYS A 34 -13.29 10.77 42.39
C LYS A 34 -13.48 9.93 41.13
N ASN A 35 -12.77 10.24 40.05
CA ASN A 35 -12.98 9.62 38.72
C ASN A 35 -11.72 8.94 38.17
N ILE A 36 -10.81 8.48 39.03
CA ILE A 36 -9.51 7.95 38.61
C ILE A 36 -9.65 6.76 37.65
N TRP A 37 -10.66 5.92 37.86
CA TRP A 37 -11.01 4.81 36.96
C TRP A 37 -11.35 5.28 35.54
N PHE A 38 -12.08 6.38 35.41
CA PHE A 38 -12.43 6.95 34.11
C PHE A 38 -11.22 7.55 33.40
N ILE A 39 -10.33 8.21 34.13
CA ILE A 39 -9.09 8.78 33.57
C ILE A 39 -8.13 7.67 33.11
N LEU A 40 -8.04 6.58 33.87
CA LEU A 40 -7.29 5.39 33.47
C LEU A 40 -7.87 4.77 32.20
N LEU A 41 -9.20 4.68 32.09
CA LEU A 41 -9.86 4.22 30.87
C LEU A 41 -9.51 5.10 29.67
N LEU A 42 -9.58 6.43 29.81
CA LEU A 42 -9.22 7.36 28.72
C LEU A 42 -7.75 7.25 28.33
N THR A 43 -6.86 7.13 29.31
CA THR A 43 -5.42 6.94 29.07
C THR A 43 -5.15 5.62 28.34
N PHE A 44 -5.80 4.54 28.77
CA PHE A 44 -5.71 3.23 28.13
C PHE A 44 -6.24 3.27 26.69
N LEU A 45 -7.39 3.91 26.47
CA LEU A 45 -7.95 4.08 25.13
C LEU A 45 -7.05 4.93 24.24
N GLY A 46 -6.42 5.97 24.80
CA GLY A 46 -5.39 6.77 24.12
C GLY A 46 -4.18 5.94 23.72
N ALA A 47 -3.69 5.06 24.61
CA ALA A 47 -2.59 4.15 24.31
C ALA A 47 -2.96 3.17 23.17
N ILE A 48 -4.16 2.58 23.22
CA ILE A 48 -4.68 1.72 22.14
C ILE A 48 -4.79 2.48 20.82
N TYR A 49 -5.25 3.73 20.85
CA TYR A 49 -5.37 4.56 19.66
C TYR A 49 -4.01 4.83 19.01
N ILE A 50 -3.02 5.21 19.82
CA ILE A 50 -1.65 5.42 19.35
C ILE A 50 -1.07 4.13 18.76
N ALA A 51 -1.26 3.00 19.44
CA ALA A 51 -0.80 1.69 18.95
C ALA A 51 -1.46 1.32 17.61
N ASN A 52 -2.78 1.50 17.47
CA ASN A 52 -3.50 1.26 16.23
C ASN A 52 -3.02 2.17 15.09
N ARG A 53 -2.76 3.45 15.38
CA ARG A 53 -2.23 4.39 14.39
C ARG A 53 -0.90 3.91 13.81
N PHE A 54 0.04 3.51 14.67
CA PHE A 54 1.32 2.95 14.22
C PHE A 54 1.17 1.63 13.47
N HIS A 55 0.20 0.80 13.84
CA HIS A 55 -0.09 -0.44 13.10
C HIS A 55 -0.62 -0.14 11.69
N ALA A 56 -1.61 0.74 11.57
CA ALA A 56 -2.18 1.14 10.29
C ALA A 56 -1.13 1.74 9.34
N GLU A 57 -0.24 2.59 9.87
CA GLU A 57 0.86 3.17 9.09
C GLU A 57 1.82 2.09 8.57
N ARG A 58 2.18 1.11 9.41
CA ARG A 58 3.04 -0.01 8.99
C ARG A 58 2.38 -0.87 7.93
N VAL A 59 1.12 -1.25 8.14
CA VAL A 59 0.36 -2.08 7.18
C VAL A 59 0.26 -1.36 5.83
N THR A 60 -0.07 -0.07 5.82
CA THR A 60 -0.17 0.73 4.58
C THR A 60 1.13 0.73 3.79
N ARG A 61 2.28 0.89 4.47
CA ARG A 61 3.61 0.83 3.82
C ARG A 61 3.90 -0.55 3.24
N ILE A 62 3.59 -1.62 3.98
CA ILE A 62 3.79 -3.00 3.53
C ILE A 62 2.92 -3.30 2.30
N THR A 63 1.62 -2.97 2.35
CA THR A 63 0.71 -3.16 1.22
C THR A 63 1.20 -2.42 -0.02
N THR A 64 1.69 -1.19 0.14
CA THR A 64 2.25 -0.41 -0.98
C THR A 64 3.48 -1.08 -1.57
N ARG A 65 4.41 -1.57 -0.74
CA ARG A 65 5.60 -2.30 -1.19
C ARG A 65 5.24 -3.59 -1.92
N LEU A 66 4.37 -4.41 -1.31
CA LEU A 66 3.96 -5.68 -1.88
C LEU A 66 3.21 -5.49 -3.20
N SER A 67 2.37 -4.46 -3.30
CA SER A 67 1.68 -4.13 -4.56
C SER A 67 2.66 -3.74 -5.67
N ARG A 68 3.74 -3.02 -5.35
CA ARG A 68 4.81 -2.72 -6.32
C ARG A 68 5.54 -3.99 -6.75
N GLU A 69 5.95 -4.83 -5.80
CA GLU A 69 6.64 -6.08 -6.08
C GLU A 69 5.83 -7.02 -6.98
N VAL A 70 4.51 -7.14 -6.75
CA VAL A 70 3.62 -7.91 -7.64
C VAL A 70 3.54 -7.32 -9.05
N LYS A 71 3.55 -5.98 -9.18
CA LYS A 71 3.56 -5.32 -10.50
C LYS A 71 4.87 -5.57 -11.23
N ASP A 72 5.99 -5.47 -10.53
CA ASP A 72 7.32 -5.68 -11.10
C ASP A 72 7.48 -7.13 -11.56
N LEU A 73 7.11 -8.11 -10.73
CA LEU A 73 7.12 -9.53 -11.09
C LEU A 73 6.20 -9.84 -12.28
N ARG A 74 5.03 -9.19 -12.37
CA ARG A 74 4.16 -9.32 -13.55
C ARG A 74 4.84 -8.78 -14.81
N ALA A 75 5.45 -7.60 -14.73
CA ALA A 75 6.16 -7.01 -15.86
C ALA A 75 7.32 -7.90 -16.32
N GLU A 76 8.08 -8.45 -15.37
CA GLU A 76 9.16 -9.40 -15.64
C GLU A 76 8.63 -10.67 -16.32
N SER A 77 7.57 -11.28 -15.77
CA SER A 77 6.97 -12.48 -16.36
C SER A 77 6.47 -12.25 -17.79
N LEU A 78 5.92 -11.07 -18.06
CA LEU A 78 5.45 -10.68 -19.39
C LEU A 78 6.64 -10.49 -20.34
N SER A 79 7.71 -9.84 -19.89
CA SER A 79 8.94 -9.66 -20.65
C SER A 79 9.58 -10.99 -21.02
N VAL A 80 9.73 -11.90 -20.05
CA VAL A 80 10.29 -13.25 -20.28
C VAL A 80 9.41 -14.04 -21.25
N SER A 81 8.10 -13.95 -21.10
CA SER A 81 7.16 -14.61 -22.03
C SER A 81 7.27 -14.04 -23.45
N ALA A 82 7.43 -12.72 -23.60
CA ALA A 82 7.61 -12.07 -24.89
C ALA A 82 8.95 -12.47 -25.54
N GLU A 83 10.03 -12.56 -24.75
CA GLU A 83 11.33 -13.04 -25.21
C GLU A 83 11.23 -14.50 -25.69
N LEU A 84 10.59 -15.36 -24.92
CA LEU A 84 10.34 -16.75 -25.29
C LEU A 84 9.51 -16.84 -26.58
N MET A 85 8.47 -16.02 -26.74
CA MET A 85 7.67 -15.98 -27.97
C MET A 85 8.52 -15.55 -29.17
N SER A 86 9.42 -14.57 -28.99
CA SER A 86 10.33 -14.14 -30.06
C SER A 86 11.29 -15.25 -30.47
N LEU A 87 11.90 -15.94 -29.49
CA LEU A 87 12.79 -17.08 -29.71
C LEU A 87 12.07 -18.28 -30.34
N SER A 88 10.82 -18.52 -29.92
CA SER A 88 10.00 -19.64 -30.39
C SER A 88 9.28 -19.35 -31.72
N ARG A 89 9.48 -18.16 -32.30
CA ARG A 89 8.89 -17.80 -33.59
C ARG A 89 9.42 -18.75 -34.67
N GLN A 90 8.52 -19.30 -35.49
CA GLN A 90 8.88 -20.28 -36.54
C GLN A 90 10.04 -19.80 -37.41
N SER A 91 10.07 -18.52 -37.78
CA SER A 91 11.17 -17.93 -38.55
C SER A 91 12.52 -17.96 -37.81
N GLU A 92 12.52 -17.70 -36.49
CA GLU A 92 13.74 -17.76 -35.68
C GLU A 92 14.21 -19.19 -35.47
N ILE A 93 13.27 -20.12 -35.19
CA ILE A 93 13.57 -21.54 -35.08
C ILE A 93 14.16 -22.06 -36.40
N ALA A 94 13.58 -21.72 -37.56
CA ALA A 94 14.10 -22.11 -38.86
C ALA A 94 15.51 -21.55 -39.11
N ARG A 95 15.75 -20.28 -38.76
CA ARG A 95 17.09 -19.66 -38.84
C ARG A 95 18.10 -20.39 -37.95
N LEU A 96 17.77 -20.62 -36.69
CA LEU A 96 18.61 -21.33 -35.73
C LEU A 96 18.90 -22.78 -36.15
N ALA A 97 17.91 -23.47 -36.73
CA ALA A 97 18.08 -24.83 -37.24
C ALA A 97 19.03 -24.89 -38.44
N GLY A 98 18.96 -23.89 -39.33
CA GLY A 98 19.90 -23.71 -40.44
C GLY A 98 21.33 -23.42 -39.96
N GLU A 99 21.50 -22.48 -39.04
CA GLU A 99 22.81 -22.12 -38.47
C GLU A 99 23.48 -23.28 -37.73
N ARG A 100 22.70 -24.12 -37.06
CA ARG A 100 23.20 -25.30 -36.34
C ARG A 100 23.35 -26.55 -37.24
N GLY A 101 23.05 -26.45 -38.54
CA GLY A 101 23.20 -27.55 -39.48
C GLY A 101 22.29 -28.75 -39.20
N LEU A 102 21.12 -28.53 -38.60
CA LEU A 102 20.21 -29.61 -38.17
C LEU A 102 19.44 -30.27 -39.34
N GLY A 103 19.55 -29.73 -40.56
CA GLY A 103 18.89 -30.29 -41.76
C GLY A 103 17.36 -30.25 -41.70
N LEU A 104 16.78 -29.40 -40.85
CA LEU A 104 15.33 -29.26 -40.68
C LEU A 104 14.79 -28.22 -41.67
N GLU A 105 13.74 -28.59 -42.41
CA GLU A 105 13.04 -27.70 -43.34
C GLU A 105 11.61 -27.44 -42.88
N GLU A 106 11.09 -26.25 -43.22
CA GLU A 106 9.72 -25.87 -42.88
C GLU A 106 8.71 -26.65 -43.74
N LEU A 107 7.72 -27.28 -43.09
CA LEU A 107 6.62 -27.95 -43.80
C LEU A 107 5.74 -26.92 -44.50
N ARG A 108 5.82 -26.89 -45.83
CA ARG A 108 4.98 -26.03 -46.69
C ARG A 108 3.61 -26.62 -47.03
N VAL A 109 3.41 -27.90 -46.72
CA VAL A 109 2.19 -28.66 -46.99
C VAL A 109 1.71 -29.35 -45.71
N PRO A 110 0.38 -29.48 -45.50
CA PRO A 110 -0.15 -30.12 -44.31
C PRO A 110 0.26 -31.60 -44.22
N PRO A 111 0.47 -32.13 -43.01
CA PRO A 111 0.92 -33.51 -42.82
C PRO A 111 -0.13 -34.53 -43.25
N TYR A 112 0.31 -35.62 -43.87
CA TYR A 112 -0.57 -36.71 -44.30
C TYR A 112 -1.14 -37.44 -43.08
N ARG A 113 -2.47 -37.63 -43.08
CA ARG A 113 -3.14 -38.46 -42.06
C ARG A 113 -3.04 -39.92 -42.48
N ILE A 114 -2.30 -40.72 -41.72
CA ILE A 114 -2.29 -42.18 -41.91
C ILE A 114 -3.58 -42.72 -41.30
N VAL A 115 -4.48 -43.23 -42.14
CA VAL A 115 -5.68 -43.95 -41.71
C VAL A 115 -5.39 -45.42 -41.90
N VAL A 116 -5.42 -46.19 -40.80
CA VAL A 116 -5.27 -47.65 -40.86
C VAL A 116 -6.66 -48.23 -41.01
N ASP A 117 -6.97 -48.75 -42.20
CA ASP A 117 -8.18 -49.55 -42.40
C ASP A 117 -8.07 -50.85 -41.59
N LYS A 118 -9.17 -51.20 -40.92
CA LYS A 118 -9.25 -52.29 -39.95
C LYS A 118 -9.58 -53.63 -40.61
#